data_AF-A0A973SRY7-F1
#
_entry.id   AF-A0A973SRY7-F1
#
_cell.length_a   1.000
_cell.length_b   1.000
_cell.length_c   1.000
_cell.angle_alpha   90.00
_cell.angle_beta   90.00
_cell.angle_gamma   90.00
#
_symmetry.space_group_name_H-M   'P 1'
#
loop_
_entity.id
_entity.type
_entity.pdbx_description
1 polymer ?
#
loop_
_entity_poly.entity_id
_entity_poly.type
_entity_poly.pdbx_seq_one_letter_code
_entity_poly.pdbx_strand_id
1 'polypeptide(L)'
;AGGSGLAGLVVAGPEAGPVLEGAFAAAQSSDPPATRIVHVPDAEAAAAEVAPWLRAGDTVLVKGPRAMGLERTAELLLRGAQQ
;
A
#
# COMPACT_ATOMS: atom_id res chain seq x y z
N ALA A 1 6.84 1.87 -8.55
CA ALA A 1 5.48 2.09 -8.01
C ALA A 1 5.14 3.57 -7.89
N GLY A 2 5.98 4.40 -7.23
CA GLY A 2 5.64 5.82 -6.98
C GLY A 2 5.33 6.70 -8.19
N GLY A 3 5.71 6.32 -9.40
CA GLY A 3 5.37 7.03 -10.66
C GLY A 3 4.49 6.25 -11.64
N SER A 4 3.81 5.17 -11.20
CA SER A 4 3.05 4.29 -12.11
C SER A 4 1.54 4.61 -12.17
N GLY A 5 1.14 5.85 -11.85
CA GLY A 5 -0.28 6.25 -11.82
C GLY A 5 -1.09 5.63 -10.66
N LEU A 6 -0.42 5.16 -9.60
CA LEU A 6 -1.10 4.70 -8.39
C LEU A 6 -1.64 5.90 -7.60
N ALA A 7 -2.87 5.80 -7.10
CA ALA A 7 -3.41 6.80 -6.17
C ALA A 7 -2.67 6.78 -4.81
N GLY A 8 -2.19 5.61 -4.39
CA GLY A 8 -1.43 5.45 -3.16
C GLY A 8 -0.61 4.16 -3.13
N LEU A 9 0.38 4.13 -2.22
CA LEU A 9 1.26 3.02 -1.94
C LEU A 9 1.47 2.91 -0.43
N VAL A 10 1.10 1.78 0.15
CA VAL A 10 1.43 1.44 1.54
C VAL A 10 2.54 0.41 1.53
N VAL A 11 3.65 0.71 2.22
CA VAL A 11 4.78 -0.19 2.39
C VAL A 11 4.75 -0.71 3.82
N ALA A 12 4.70 -2.03 4.00
CA ALA A 12 4.59 -2.67 5.30
C ALA A 12 5.88 -3.40 5.67
N GLY A 13 6.24 -3.36 6.96
CA GLY A 13 7.34 -4.16 7.53
C GLY A 13 8.58 -3.35 7.92
N PRO A 14 9.46 -3.95 8.74
CA PRO A 14 10.66 -3.29 9.25
C PRO A 14 11.70 -3.00 8.16
N GLU A 15 11.81 -3.86 7.16
CA GLU A 15 12.79 -3.76 6.07
C GLU A 15 12.26 -2.99 4.84
N ALA A 16 11.43 -1.97 5.09
CA ALA A 16 10.78 -1.18 4.04
C ALA A 16 11.68 -0.16 3.34
N GLY A 17 12.87 0.12 3.90
CA GLY A 17 13.76 1.23 3.51
C GLY A 17 14.00 1.33 1.99
N PRO A 18 14.52 0.29 1.33
CA PRO A 18 14.79 0.34 -0.12
C PRO A 18 13.55 0.56 -0.98
N VAL A 19 12.39 0.04 -0.56
CA VAL A 19 11.11 0.22 -1.29
C VAL A 19 10.63 1.65 -1.15
N LEU A 20 10.72 2.24 0.05
CA LEU A 20 10.35 3.63 0.30
C LEU A 20 11.23 4.60 -0.48
N GLU A 21 12.54 4.42 -0.44
CA GLU A 21 13.49 5.24 -1.20
C GLU A 21 13.16 5.23 -2.70
N GLY A 22 12.99 4.04 -3.28
CA GLY A 22 12.63 3.91 -4.69
C GLY A 22 11.24 4.49 -5.01
N ALA A 23 10.28 4.38 -4.10
CA ALA A 23 8.95 4.95 -4.26
C ALA A 23 8.99 6.49 -4.26
N PHE A 24 9.69 7.10 -3.30
CA PHE A 24 9.83 8.55 -3.23
C PHE A 24 10.63 9.13 -4.40
N ALA A 25 11.70 8.44 -4.81
CA ALA A 25 12.47 8.84 -5.99
C ALA A 25 11.58 8.85 -7.25
N ALA A 26 10.76 7.81 -7.45
CA ALA A 26 9.85 7.73 -8.59
C ALA A 26 8.70 8.76 -8.52
N ALA A 27 8.17 9.03 -7.32
CA ALA A 27 7.10 10.01 -7.15
C ALA A 27 7.57 11.45 -7.45
N GLN A 28 8.81 11.80 -7.07
CA GLN A 28 9.41 13.10 -7.36
C GLN A 28 9.64 13.36 -8.86
N SER A 29 9.80 12.31 -9.66
CA SER A 29 9.96 12.42 -11.10
C SER A 29 8.64 12.40 -11.89
N SER A 30 7.48 12.45 -11.21
CA SER A 30 6.14 12.33 -11.82
C SER A 30 5.45 13.69 -11.90
N ASP A 31 4.82 14.02 -13.04
CA ASP A 31 3.99 15.21 -13.23
C ASP A 31 2.74 14.89 -14.09
N PRO A 32 1.49 15.01 -13.58
CA PRO A 32 1.00 14.95 -12.18
C PRO A 32 0.20 13.63 -11.92
N PRO A 33 -0.31 13.29 -10.71
CA PRO A 33 -0.02 13.72 -9.35
C PRO A 33 0.91 12.74 -8.59
N ALA A 34 1.47 13.21 -7.47
CA ALA A 34 2.32 12.41 -6.58
C ALA A 34 1.52 11.30 -5.88
N THR A 35 1.94 10.04 -6.06
CA THR A 35 1.42 8.88 -5.32
C THR A 35 1.50 9.15 -3.81
N ARG A 36 0.40 8.97 -3.06
CA ARG A 36 0.45 9.00 -1.58
C ARG A 36 1.24 7.79 -1.07
N ILE A 37 2.42 7.99 -0.49
CA ILE A 37 3.27 6.91 0.02
C ILE A 37 3.23 6.92 1.55
N VAL A 38 2.89 5.79 2.17
CA VAL A 38 2.84 5.61 3.63
C VAL A 38 3.62 4.35 4.02
N HIS A 39 4.38 4.42 5.12
CA HIS A 39 5.02 3.27 5.75
C HIS A 39 4.25 2.85 6.99
N VAL A 40 4.10 1.54 7.19
CA VAL A 40 3.41 0.94 8.34
C VAL A 40 4.21 -0.25 8.88
N PRO A 41 4.06 -0.61 10.17
CA PRO A 41 4.87 -1.66 10.77
C PRO A 41 4.56 -3.07 10.25
N ASP A 42 3.30 -3.38 9.91
CA ASP A 42 2.84 -4.74 9.62
C ASP A 42 1.59 -4.82 8.72
N ALA A 43 1.08 -6.03 8.51
CA ALA A 43 -0.05 -6.33 7.63
C ALA A 43 -1.39 -5.77 8.17
N GLU A 44 -1.59 -5.81 9.48
CA GLU A 44 -2.75 -5.26 10.17
C GLU A 44 -2.80 -3.73 10.04
N ALA A 45 -1.68 -3.06 10.31
CA ALA A 45 -1.56 -1.63 10.15
C ALA A 45 -1.74 -1.20 8.68
N ALA A 46 -1.28 -2.03 7.73
CA ALA A 46 -1.54 -1.80 6.30
C ALA A 46 -3.04 -1.83 5.99
N ALA A 47 -3.79 -2.79 6.52
CA ALA A 47 -5.23 -2.86 6.32
C ALA A 47 -5.95 -1.65 6.92
N ALA A 48 -5.57 -1.25 8.13
CA ALA A 48 -6.14 -0.09 8.82
C ALA A 48 -5.86 1.23 8.07
N GLU A 49 -4.67 1.39 7.47
CA GLU A 49 -4.33 2.58 6.68
C GLU A 49 -5.07 2.60 5.34
N VAL A 50 -5.18 1.46 4.65
CA VAL A 50 -5.81 1.38 3.32
C VAL A 50 -7.33 1.50 3.39
N ALA A 51 -7.98 0.87 4.39
CA ALA A 51 -9.44 0.82 4.50
C ALA A 51 -10.17 2.18 4.33
N PRO A 52 -9.76 3.28 5.00
CA PRO A 52 -10.42 4.58 4.85
C PRO A 52 -10.20 5.25 3.48
N TRP A 53 -9.26 4.77 2.66
CA TRP A 53 -9.02 5.30 1.32
C TRP A 53 -9.97 4.71 0.29
N LEU A 54 -10.43 3.47 0.53
CA LEU A 54 -11.13 2.68 -0.47
C LEU A 54 -12.57 3.14 -0.69
N ARG A 55 -12.95 3.14 -1.96
CA ARG A 55 -14.31 3.31 -2.46
C ARG A 55 -14.69 2.11 -3.31
N ALA A 56 -15.99 1.95 -3.53
CA ALA A 56 -16.49 0.93 -4.45
C ALA A 56 -15.89 1.15 -5.86
N GLY A 57 -15.29 0.11 -6.42
CA GLY A 57 -14.61 0.14 -7.72
C GLY A 57 -13.09 0.30 -7.64
N ASP A 58 -12.52 0.63 -6.48
CA ASP A 58 -11.07 0.71 -6.32
C ASP A 58 -10.41 -0.66 -6.42
N THR A 59 -9.15 -0.66 -6.90
CA THR A 59 -8.33 -1.86 -7.01
C THR A 59 -7.15 -1.79 -6.05
N VAL A 60 -6.96 -2.86 -5.28
CA VAL A 60 -5.81 -3.03 -4.37
C VAL A 60 -4.99 -4.23 -4.80
N LEU A 61 -3.69 -4.02 -4.98
CA LEU A 61 -2.71 -5.09 -5.17
C LEU A 61 -1.90 -5.28 -3.88
N VAL A 62 -2.02 -6.45 -3.28
CA VAL A 62 -1.20 -6.85 -2.13
C VAL A 62 -0.07 -7.74 -2.62
N LYS A 63 1.18 -7.36 -2.30
CA LYS A 63 2.38 -8.10 -2.73
C LYS A 63 3.49 -8.03 -1.70
N GLY A 64 4.11 -9.17 -1.44
CA GLY A 64 5.30 -9.29 -0.60
C GLY A 64 5.75 -10.76 -0.45
N PRO A 65 6.85 -11.00 0.26
CA PRO A 65 7.30 -12.36 0.56
C PRO A 65 6.31 -13.08 1.49
N ARG A 66 6.24 -14.42 1.38
CA ARG A 66 5.32 -15.24 2.21
C ARG A 66 5.54 -15.06 3.71
N ALA A 67 6.80 -14.91 4.14
CA ALA A 67 7.14 -14.71 5.55
C ALA A 67 6.54 -13.43 6.17
N MET A 68 6.12 -12.45 5.35
CA MET A 68 5.46 -11.22 5.83
C MET A 68 3.96 -11.39 6.09
N GLY A 69 3.33 -12.50 5.67
CA GLY A 69 1.92 -12.76 5.96
C GLY A 69 0.93 -11.72 5.40
N LEU A 70 1.27 -11.03 4.30
CA LEU A 70 0.44 -9.93 3.76
C LEU A 70 -0.93 -10.38 3.24
N GLU A 71 -1.17 -11.67 3.03
CA GLU A 71 -2.51 -12.21 2.82
C GLU A 71 -3.51 -11.74 3.88
N ARG A 72 -3.02 -11.52 5.11
CA ARG A 72 -3.82 -11.00 6.22
C ARG A 72 -4.39 -9.62 5.92
N THR A 73 -3.66 -8.75 5.22
CA THR A 73 -4.17 -7.44 4.77
C THR A 73 -5.37 -7.62 3.85
N ALA A 74 -5.28 -8.53 2.87
CA ALA A 74 -6.37 -8.78 1.92
C ALA A 74 -7.60 -9.36 2.63
N GLU A 75 -7.43 -10.30 3.55
CA GLU A 75 -8.53 -10.86 4.34
C GLU A 75 -9.28 -9.79 5.14
N LEU A 76 -8.55 -8.89 5.81
CA LEU A 76 -9.15 -7.83 6.62
C LEU A 76 -9.93 -6.83 5.76
N LEU A 77 -9.38 -6.43 4.61
CA LEU A 77 -10.06 -5.52 3.68
C LEU A 77 -11.33 -6.16 3.09
N LEU A 78 -11.28 -7.43 2.70
CA LEU A 78 -12.45 -8.14 2.16
C LEU A 78 -13.55 -8.34 3.20
N ARG A 79 -13.20 -8.65 4.47
CA ARG A 79 -14.19 -8.77 5.55
C ARG A 79 -14.87 -7.45 5.86
N GLY A 80 -14.12 -6.34 5.85
CA GLY A 80 -14.69 -5.01 6.05
C GLY A 80 -15.60 -4.56 4.91
N ALA A 81 -15.32 -4.97 3.67
CA ALA A 81 -16.13 -4.63 2.50
C ALA A 81 -17.47 -5.41 2.40
N GLN A 82 -17.65 -6.48 3.17
CA GLN A 82 -18.87 -7.29 3.19
C GLN A 82 -19.92 -6.82 4.20
N GLN A 83 -19.65 -5.75 4.96
CA GLN A 83 -20.56 -5.14 5.93
C GLN A 83 -21.26 -3.91 5.35
#